data_AF-A0A915ADS8-F1
#
_entry.id   AF-A0A915ADS8-F1
#
_cell.length_a   1.000
_cell.length_b   1.000
_cell.length_c   1.000
_cell.angle_alpha   90.00
_cell.angle_beta   90.00
_cell.angle_gamma   90.00
#
_symmetry.space_group_name_H-M   'P 1'
#
loop_
_entity.id
_entity.type
_entity.pdbx_description
1 polymer ?
#
loop_
_entity_poly.entity_id
_entity_poly.type
_entity_poly.pdbx_seq_one_letter_code
_entity_poly.pdbx_strand_id
1 'polypeptide(L)'
;MPMIRATARKKFYKSAIHTLQRLSCEFNPSAKLAILAETFSEISACVTRFAEAGEKHVWTTDDLLPAFMYVTVRAQLQHLGAEIRLIGDFAPQLRGGGQIELMFTTLKASYMQICKEKSLP
;
A
#
# COMPACT_ATOMS: atom_id res chain seq x y z
N MET A 1 -21.20 17.06 2.93
CA MET A 1 -20.99 15.69 3.48
C MET A 1 -19.82 14.84 2.91
N PRO A 2 -18.94 15.26 1.96
CA PRO A 2 -17.78 14.43 1.53
C PRO A 2 -16.63 14.38 2.54
N MET A 3 -16.37 15.49 3.26
CA MET A 3 -15.20 15.61 4.16
C MET A 3 -15.23 14.66 5.36
N ILE A 4 -16.42 14.33 5.88
CA ILE A 4 -16.58 13.41 7.01
C ILE A 4 -16.12 12.00 6.62
N ARG A 5 -16.53 11.51 5.43
CA ARG A 5 -16.15 10.19 4.90
C ARG A 5 -14.65 10.09 4.62
N ALA A 6 -14.05 11.12 4.02
CA ALA A 6 -12.61 11.16 3.76
C ALA A 6 -11.77 11.20 5.05
N THR A 7 -12.28 11.84 6.10
CA THR A 7 -11.62 11.91 7.41
C THR A 7 -11.75 10.60 8.17
N ALA A 8 -12.93 9.97 8.14
CA ALA A 8 -13.16 8.66 8.74
C ALA A 8 -12.25 7.59 8.10
N ARG A 9 -12.17 7.53 6.77
CA ARG A 9 -11.26 6.60 6.07
C ARG A 9 -9.79 6.89 6.38
N LYS A 10 -9.39 8.16 6.57
CA LYS A 10 -8.00 8.51 6.96
C LYS A 10 -7.67 7.96 8.34
N LYS A 11 -8.59 8.11 9.30
CA LYS A 11 -8.44 7.59 10.66
C LYS A 11 -8.39 6.06 10.66
N PHE A 12 -9.26 5.43 9.86
CA PHE A 12 -9.32 3.98 9.71
C PHE A 12 -7.97 3.38 9.26
N TYR A 13 -7.39 3.88 8.16
CA TYR A 13 -6.12 3.37 7.63
C TYR A 13 -4.88 4.09 8.16
N LYS A 14 -4.97 4.80 9.30
CA LYS A 14 -3.88 5.65 9.81
C LYS A 14 -2.57 4.87 9.98
N SER A 15 -2.67 3.64 10.50
CA SER A 15 -1.50 2.77 10.73
C SER A 15 -0.82 2.41 9.41
N ALA A 16 -1.56 1.87 8.45
CA ALA A 16 -1.05 1.53 7.12
C ALA A 16 -0.44 2.73 6.38
N ILE A 17 -1.07 3.90 6.48
CA ILE A 17 -0.56 5.14 5.89
C ILE A 17 0.81 5.49 6.49
N HIS A 18 0.93 5.47 7.81
CA HIS A 18 2.18 5.79 8.50
C HIS A 18 3.27 4.75 8.21
N THR A 19 2.91 3.47 8.13
CA THR A 19 3.85 2.41 7.76
C THR A 19 4.39 2.62 6.37
N LEU A 20 3.53 2.90 5.38
CA LEU A 20 3.97 3.17 4.01
C LEU A 20 4.83 4.45 3.91
N GLN A 21 4.58 5.46 4.75
CA GLN A 21 5.39 6.68 4.79
C GLN A 21 6.85 6.43 5.17
N ARG A 22 7.13 5.41 5.97
CA ARG A 22 8.52 5.01 6.32
C ARG A 22 9.33 4.59 5.10
N LEU A 23 8.68 4.23 4.00
CA LEU A 23 9.35 3.80 2.78
C LEU A 23 10.33 4.86 2.25
N SER A 24 10.03 6.15 2.39
CA SER A 24 10.94 7.24 1.97
C SER A 24 12.11 7.51 2.93
N CYS A 25 12.11 6.92 4.13
CA CYS A 25 13.18 7.09 5.12
C CYS A 25 14.15 5.90 5.17
N GLU A 26 13.83 4.82 4.46
CA GLU A 26 14.68 3.63 4.36
C GLU A 26 15.60 3.75 3.14
N PHE A 27 16.78 3.12 3.16
CA PHE A 27 17.70 3.09 2.00
C PHE A 27 17.96 1.68 1.50
N ASN A 28 17.79 0.65 2.34
CA ASN A 28 17.95 -0.73 1.95
C ASN A 28 16.72 -1.22 1.16
N PRO A 29 16.87 -1.66 -0.10
CA PRO A 29 15.76 -2.18 -0.92
C PRO A 29 14.98 -3.33 -0.28
N SER A 30 15.68 -4.22 0.45
CA SER A 30 15.04 -5.35 1.14
C SER A 30 14.21 -4.88 2.33
N ALA A 31 14.68 -3.86 3.05
CA ALA A 31 13.92 -3.26 4.15
C ALA A 31 12.70 -2.47 3.64
N LYS A 32 12.81 -1.82 2.48
CA LYS A 32 11.65 -1.21 1.80
C LYS A 32 10.58 -2.25 1.44
N LEU A 33 10.97 -3.45 1.00
CA LEU A 33 10.02 -4.55 0.79
C LEU A 33 9.38 -5.02 2.10
N ALA A 34 10.14 -5.09 3.19
CA ALA A 34 9.56 -5.43 4.49
C ALA A 34 8.51 -4.40 4.93
N ILE A 35 8.78 -3.10 4.75
CA ILE A 35 7.82 -2.01 5.00
C ILE A 35 6.58 -2.17 4.11
N LEU A 36 6.74 -2.57 2.85
CA LEU A 36 5.62 -2.85 1.96
C LEU A 36 4.76 -3.99 2.50
N ALA A 37 5.36 -5.13 2.85
CA ALA A 37 4.65 -6.26 3.44
C ALA A 37 3.91 -5.88 4.75
N GLU A 38 4.58 -5.12 5.61
CA GLU A 38 4.02 -4.59 6.84
C GLU A 38 2.79 -3.70 6.55
N THR A 39 2.84 -2.88 5.50
CA THR A 39 1.70 -2.05 5.08
C THR A 39 0.47 -2.90 4.71
N PHE A 40 0.66 -4.01 3.98
CA PHE A 40 -0.46 -4.92 3.65
C PHE A 40 -1.02 -5.60 4.91
N SER A 41 -0.16 -5.97 5.85
CA SER A 41 -0.58 -6.50 7.15
C SER A 41 -1.40 -5.47 7.93
N GLU A 42 -0.96 -4.21 7.96
CA GLU A 42 -1.69 -3.12 8.61
C GLU A 42 -3.05 -2.85 7.97
N ILE A 43 -3.16 -2.90 6.64
CA ILE A 43 -4.47 -2.81 5.95
C ILE A 43 -5.39 -3.95 6.40
N SER A 44 -4.86 -5.18 6.45
CA SER A 44 -5.59 -6.36 6.90
C SER A 44 -6.06 -6.21 8.34
N ALA A 45 -5.18 -5.77 9.24
CA ALA A 45 -5.51 -5.52 10.64
C ALA A 45 -6.56 -4.42 10.80
N CYS A 46 -6.51 -3.35 9.99
CA CYS A 46 -7.52 -2.30 10.00
C CYS A 46 -8.90 -2.87 9.63
N VAL A 47 -9.00 -3.75 8.63
CA VAL A 47 -10.28 -4.36 8.24
C VAL A 47 -10.77 -5.36 9.28
N THR A 48 -9.92 -6.25 9.76
CA THR A 48 -10.30 -7.26 10.77
C THR A 48 -10.80 -6.64 12.06
N ARG A 49 -10.25 -5.50 12.50
CA ARG A 49 -10.73 -4.78 13.70
C ARG A 49 -12.16 -4.25 13.58
N PHE A 50 -12.66 -4.08 12.37
CA PHE A 50 -14.00 -3.56 12.09
C PHE A 50 -14.95 -4.62 11.52
N ALA A 51 -14.46 -5.80 11.17
CA ALA A 51 -15.29 -6.96 10.89
C ALA A 51 -16.03 -7.37 12.18
N GLU A 52 -17.27 -7.83 12.05
CA GLU A 52 -18.03 -8.36 13.19
C GLU A 52 -17.24 -9.48 13.86
N ALA A 53 -17.33 -9.57 15.20
CA ALA A 53 -16.45 -10.37 16.02
C ALA A 53 -16.45 -11.86 15.62
N GLY A 54 -15.46 -12.26 14.82
CA GLY A 54 -15.21 -13.66 14.44
C GLY A 54 -14.99 -13.91 12.95
N GLU A 55 -15.37 -13.00 12.06
CA GLU A 55 -15.20 -13.21 10.62
C GLU A 55 -13.85 -12.72 10.13
N LYS A 56 -13.04 -13.64 9.59
CA LYS A 56 -11.86 -13.28 8.79
C LYS A 56 -12.34 -12.84 7.42
N HIS A 57 -12.22 -11.55 7.11
CA HIS A 57 -12.46 -11.03 5.77
C HIS A 57 -11.58 -11.78 4.76
N VAL A 58 -12.20 -12.41 3.77
CA VAL A 58 -11.49 -13.07 2.67
C VAL A 58 -11.14 -11.98 1.66
N TRP A 59 -9.86 -11.61 1.61
CA TRP A 59 -9.38 -10.61 0.67
C TRP A 59 -9.48 -11.11 -0.76
N THR A 60 -10.31 -10.44 -1.56
CA THR A 60 -10.18 -10.48 -3.01
C THR A 60 -9.27 -9.36 -3.49
N THR A 61 -8.74 -9.48 -4.71
CA THR A 61 -7.95 -8.39 -5.32
C THR A 61 -8.79 -7.12 -5.49
N ASP A 62 -10.09 -7.26 -5.76
CA ASP A 62 -11.02 -6.14 -5.91
C ASP A 62 -11.28 -5.39 -4.59
N ASP A 63 -11.14 -6.07 -3.44
CA ASP A 63 -11.17 -5.41 -2.12
C ASP A 63 -9.83 -4.72 -1.81
N LEU A 64 -8.73 -5.42 -2.09
CA LEU A 64 -7.40 -5.03 -1.63
C LEU A 64 -6.84 -3.86 -2.43
N LEU A 65 -6.99 -3.87 -3.75
CA LEU A 65 -6.39 -2.87 -4.63
C LEU A 65 -6.93 -1.46 -4.35
N PRO A 66 -8.25 -1.20 -4.21
CA PRO A 66 -8.76 0.11 -3.86
C PRO A 66 -8.31 0.59 -2.47
N ALA A 67 -8.27 -0.32 -1.48
CA ALA A 67 -7.79 0.02 -0.14
C ALA A 67 -6.31 0.42 -0.17
N PHE A 68 -5.48 -0.33 -0.91
CA PHE A 68 -4.06 -0.05 -1.04
C PHE A 68 -3.79 1.23 -1.85
N MET A 69 -4.54 1.48 -2.92
CA MET A 69 -4.46 2.75 -3.67
C MET A 69 -4.80 3.94 -2.78
N TYR A 70 -5.85 3.83 -1.96
CA TYR A 70 -6.21 4.87 -1.00
C TYR A 70 -5.06 5.14 -0.02
N VAL A 71 -4.47 4.10 0.57
CA VAL A 71 -3.32 4.22 1.47
C VAL A 71 -2.14 4.89 0.76
N THR A 72 -1.85 4.49 -0.48
CA THR A 72 -0.75 5.04 -1.30
C THR A 72 -0.93 6.53 -1.57
N VAL A 73 -2.13 6.96 -1.98
CA VAL A 73 -2.44 8.38 -2.20
C VAL A 73 -2.30 9.18 -0.90
N ARG A 74 -2.78 8.64 0.22
CA ARG A 74 -2.73 9.33 1.53
C ARG A 74 -1.36 9.33 2.19
N ALA A 75 -0.46 8.40 1.82
CA ALA A 75 0.92 8.40 2.26
C ALA A 75 1.72 9.59 1.68
N GLN A 76 1.31 10.12 0.51
CA GLN A 76 1.89 11.32 -0.11
C GLN A 76 3.41 11.21 -0.35
N LEU A 77 3.87 10.02 -0.76
CA LEU A 77 5.27 9.76 -1.09
C LEU A 77 5.68 10.57 -2.33
N GLN A 78 6.60 11.52 -2.17
CA GLN A 78 7.01 12.46 -3.24
C GLN A 78 7.72 11.77 -4.41
N HIS A 79 8.59 10.80 -4.11
CA HIS A 79 9.45 10.13 -5.10
C HIS A 79 9.12 8.66 -5.28
N LEU A 80 7.85 8.27 -5.11
CA LEU A 80 7.42 6.87 -5.14
C LEU A 80 7.87 6.10 -6.40
N GLY A 81 7.89 6.73 -7.58
CA GLY A 81 8.39 6.10 -8.80
C GLY A 81 9.88 5.71 -8.73
N ALA A 82 10.71 6.55 -8.11
CA ALA A 82 12.13 6.26 -7.90
C ALA A 82 12.31 5.13 -6.88
N GLU A 83 11.49 5.12 -5.82
CA GLU A 83 11.50 4.07 -4.81
C GLU A 83 11.12 2.70 -5.39
N ILE A 84 10.08 2.66 -6.23
CA ILE A 84 9.67 1.45 -6.94
C ILE A 84 10.79 0.92 -7.83
N ARG A 85 11.50 1.82 -8.54
CA ARG A 85 12.64 1.42 -9.38
C ARG A 85 13.78 0.86 -8.55
N LEU A 86 14.18 1.55 -7.48
CA LEU A 86 15.21 1.08 -6.55
C LEU A 86 14.91 -0.33 -6.03
N ILE A 87 13.69 -0.56 -5.57
CA ILE A 87 13.27 -1.89 -5.08
C ILE A 87 13.32 -2.92 -6.21
N GLY A 88 12.77 -2.58 -7.39
CA GLY A 88 12.73 -3.50 -8.53
C GLY A 88 14.11 -3.92 -9.04
N ASP A 89 15.08 -3.02 -8.97
CA ASP A 89 16.43 -3.25 -9.49
C ASP A 89 17.33 -3.96 -8.47
N PHE A 90 17.14 -3.71 -7.16
CA PHE A 90 18.09 -4.10 -6.13
C PHE A 90 17.53 -5.02 -5.03
N ALA A 91 16.27 -5.48 -5.11
CA ALA A 91 15.71 -6.42 -4.16
C ALA A 91 15.63 -7.85 -4.73
N PRO A 92 16.56 -8.76 -4.40
CA PRO A 92 16.59 -10.11 -4.95
C PRO A 92 15.40 -10.97 -4.50
N GLN A 93 14.70 -10.60 -3.42
CA GLN A 93 13.53 -11.30 -2.89
C GLN A 93 12.34 -11.27 -3.86
N LEU A 94 12.40 -10.45 -4.90
CA LEU A 94 11.39 -10.38 -5.97
C LEU A 94 11.60 -11.42 -7.08
N ARG A 95 12.49 -12.40 -6.89
CA ARG A 95 12.72 -13.49 -7.86
C ARG A 95 12.30 -14.83 -7.21
N GLY A 96 11.10 -15.29 -7.51
CA GLY A 96 10.45 -16.42 -6.84
C GLY A 96 9.86 -16.10 -5.46
N GLY A 97 9.63 -14.83 -5.14
CA GLY A 97 9.17 -14.36 -3.83
C GLY A 97 7.68 -14.59 -3.53
N GLY A 98 6.87 -15.03 -4.50
CA GLY A 98 5.47 -15.36 -4.30
C GLY A 98 4.65 -14.16 -3.81
N GLN A 99 4.23 -14.17 -2.54
CA GLN A 99 3.36 -13.12 -2.00
C GLN A 99 4.01 -11.73 -2.01
N ILE A 100 5.33 -11.63 -1.75
CA ILE A 100 6.00 -10.32 -1.75
C ILE A 100 6.06 -9.73 -3.16
N GLU A 101 6.18 -10.57 -4.20
CA GLU A 101 6.13 -10.14 -5.60
C GLU A 101 4.74 -9.62 -5.97
N LEU A 102 3.68 -10.27 -5.49
CA LEU A 102 2.31 -9.82 -5.68
C LEU A 102 2.06 -8.46 -5.00
N MET A 103 2.55 -8.29 -3.77
CA MET A 103 2.48 -7.00 -3.06
C MET A 103 3.22 -5.89 -3.81
N PHE A 104 4.43 -6.19 -4.31
CA PHE A 104 5.20 -5.25 -5.10
C PHE A 104 4.57 -4.92 -6.45
N THR A 105 3.97 -5.91 -7.11
CA THR A 105 3.19 -5.73 -8.34
C THR A 105 1.97 -4.84 -8.09
N THR A 106 1.30 -5.02 -6.95
CA THR A 106 0.17 -4.18 -6.53
C THR A 106 0.60 -2.74 -6.29
N LEU A 107 1.78 -2.51 -5.69
CA LEU A 107 2.37 -1.16 -5.53
C LEU A 107 2.63 -0.50 -6.89
N LYS A 108 3.26 -1.24 -7.82
CA LYS A 108 3.49 -0.77 -9.20
C LYS A 108 2.19 -0.40 -9.90
N ALA A 109 1.19 -1.28 -9.87
CA ALA A 109 -0.11 -1.07 -10.49
C ALA A 109 -0.81 0.16 -9.91
N SER A 110 -0.80 0.30 -8.58
CA SER A 110 -1.38 1.45 -7.88
C SER A 110 -0.70 2.76 -8.29
N TYR A 111 0.63 2.79 -8.32
CA TYR A 111 1.38 3.97 -8.76
C TYR A 111 1.06 4.34 -10.22
N MET A 112 1.06 3.38 -11.13
CA MET A 112 0.71 3.60 -12.54
C MET A 112 -0.71 4.16 -12.70
N GLN A 113 -1.68 3.60 -11.97
CA GLN A 113 -3.07 4.05 -12.01
C GLN A 113 -3.21 5.49 -11.49
N ILE A 114 -2.59 5.81 -10.35
CA ILE A 114 -2.58 7.17 -9.79
C ILE A 114 -1.95 8.17 -10.77
N CYS A 115 -0.86 7.81 -11.43
CA CYS A 115 -0.23 8.64 -12.45
C CYS A 115 -1.14 8.87 -13.65
N LYS A 116 -1.82 7.81 -14.14
CA LYS A 116 -2.76 7.89 -15.26
C LYS A 116 -3.93 8.83 -14.93
N GLU A 117 -4.48 8.74 -13.73
CA GLU A 117 -5.59 9.60 -13.28
C GLU A 117 -5.17 11.07 -13.16
N LYS A 118 -3.95 11.35 -12.69
CA LYS A 118 -3.41 12.73 -12.64
C LYS A 118 -3.21 13.34 -14.03
N SER A 119 -2.99 12.52 -15.05
CA SER A 119 -2.77 12.97 -16.43
C SER A 119 -4.06 13.15 -17.23
N LEU A 120 -5.23 12.84 -16.64
CA LEU A 120 -6.52 13.12 -17.28
C LEU A 120 -6.79 14.64 -17.21
N PRO A 121 -7.24 15.25 -18.34
CA PRO A 121 -7.51 16.69 -18.42
C PRO A 121 -8.68 17.14 -17.54
#